data_AF-A0A7J6X4G0-F1
#
_entry.id   AF-A0A7J6X4G0-F1
#
_cell.length_a   1.000
_cell.length_b   1.000
_cell.length_c   1.000
_cell.angle_alpha   90.00
_cell.angle_beta   90.00
_cell.angle_gamma   90.00
#
_symmetry.space_group_name_H-M   'P 1'
#
loop_
_entity.id
_entity.type
_entity.pdbx_description
1 polymer ?
#
loop_
_entity_poly.entity_id
_entity_poly.type
_entity_poly.pdbx_seq_one_letter_code
_entity_poly.pdbx_strand_id
1 'polypeptide(L)' 'MKITALLVLKCDVSVEADRIILAQEADVSQFGFFQRSTSKDFIHFVGRTVAKRTPPGQRQS' A
#
# COMPACT_ATOMS: atom_id res chain seq x y z
N MET A 1 -14.99 5.16 11.70
CA MET A 1 -14.20 4.53 10.61
C MET A 1 -13.13 5.52 10.17
N LYS A 2 -11.85 5.14 10.17
CA LYS A 2 -10.74 5.98 9.70
C LYS A 2 -10.05 5.31 8.51
N ILE A 3 -9.58 6.11 7.54
CA ILE A 3 -8.76 5.64 6.42
C ILE A 3 -7.30 5.89 6.79
N THR A 4 -6.49 4.82 6.83
CA THR A 4 -5.09 4.93 7.24
C THR A 4 -4.17 5.35 6.10
N ALA A 5 -4.49 4.95 4.85
CA ALA A 5 -3.69 5.31 3.70
C ALA A 5 -4.48 5.19 2.39
N LEU A 6 -4.02 5.94 1.39
CA LEU A 6 -4.48 5.87 0.01
C LEU A 6 -3.25 5.80 -0.90
N LEU A 7 -3.18 4.80 -1.77
CA LEU A 7 -2.02 4.54 -2.62
C LEU A 7 -2.45 4.37 -4.07
N VAL A 8 -1.64 4.90 -5.00
CA VAL A 8 -1.75 4.67 -6.44
C VAL A 8 -0.53 3.88 -6.88
N LEU A 9 -0.73 2.69 -7.45
CA LEU A 9 0.36 1.80 -7.85
C LEU A 9 0.29 1.48 -9.35
N LYS A 10 1.46 1.36 -10.00
CA LYS A 10 1.59 0.77 -11.34
C LYS A 10 1.76 -0.74 -11.21
N CYS A 11 0.84 -1.49 -11.82
CA CYS A 11 0.79 -2.95 -11.76
C CYS A 11 1.33 -3.68 -13.00
N ASP A 12 1.72 -2.93 -14.04
CA ASP A 12 2.15 -3.44 -15.35
C ASP A 12 3.62 -3.89 -15.40
N VAL A 13 4.15 -4.31 -14.25
CA VAL A 13 5.53 -4.79 -14.13
C VAL A 13 5.48 -6.32 -14.17
N SER A 14 6.52 -6.97 -14.70
CA SER A 14 6.61 -8.44 -14.77
C SER A 14 6.17 -9.11 -13.47
N VAL A 15 5.68 -10.36 -13.55
CA VAL A 15 5.12 -11.10 -12.40
C VAL A 15 6.04 -11.07 -11.17
N GLU A 16 7.35 -11.04 -11.40
CA GLU A 16 8.38 -11.05 -10.37
C GLU A 16 8.65 -9.67 -9.75
N ALA A 17 8.45 -8.58 -10.50
CA ALA A 17 8.78 -7.23 -10.06
C ALA A 17 7.77 -6.66 -9.06
N ASP A 18 8.28 -5.92 -8.08
CA ASP A 18 7.46 -5.21 -7.10
C ASP A 18 6.61 -4.12 -7.75
N ARG A 19 5.43 -3.87 -7.15
CA ARG A 19 4.53 -2.82 -7.61
C ARG A 19 5.11 -1.46 -7.28
N ILE A 20 5.14 -0.59 -8.28
CA ILE A 20 5.73 0.75 -8.16
C ILE A 20 4.66 1.68 -7.60
N ILE A 21 4.96 2.33 -6.47
CA ILE A 21 4.08 3.34 -5.88
C ILE A 21 4.29 4.64 -6.65
N LEU A 22 3.23 5.16 -7.28
CA LEU A 22 3.25 6.41 -8.04
C LEU A 22 2.88 7.60 -7.15
N ALA A 23 1.88 7.42 -6.29
CA ALA A 23 1.44 8.41 -5.32
C ALA A 23 0.95 7.70 -4.06
N GLN A 24 1.10 8.35 -2.91
CA GLN A 24 0.63 7.82 -1.65
C GLN A 24 0.36 8.94 -0.66
N GLU A 25 -0.60 8.71 0.23
CA GLU A 25 -0.79 9.49 1.43
C GLU A 25 -1.17 8.55 2.58
N ALA A 26 -0.57 8.74 3.75
CA ALA A 26 -0.78 7.86 4.90
C ALA A 26 -0.97 8.68 6.19
N ASP A 27 -2.17 8.61 6.75
CA ASP A 27 -2.48 9.13 8.09
C ASP A 27 -2.17 8.07 9.15
N VAL A 28 -0.99 8.22 9.75
CA VAL A 28 -0.52 7.40 10.87
C VAL A 28 -0.67 8.09 12.22
N SER A 29 -1.48 9.15 12.32
CA SER A 29 -1.68 9.90 13.57
C SER A 29 -2.25 9.05 14.71
N GLN A 30 -3.01 8.02 14.37
CA GLN A 30 -3.59 7.05 15.32
C GLN A 30 -2.55 6.10 15.97
N PHE A 31 -1.36 5.97 15.38
CA PHE A 31 -0.29 5.14 15.95
C PHE A 31 0.58 5.97 16.90
N GLY A 32 1.14 5.28 17.91
CA GLY A 32 2.09 5.88 18.83
C GLY A 32 3.31 6.44 18.08
N PHE A 33 3.88 7.55 18.56
CA PHE A 33 4.94 8.30 17.84
C PHE A 33 6.07 7.40 17.32
N PHE A 34 6.56 6.48 18.15
CA PHE A 34 7.64 5.55 17.81
C PHE A 34 7.24 4.42 16.85
N GLN A 35 5.94 4.17 16.67
CA GLN A 35 5.41 3.15 15.75
C GLN A 35 5.15 3.71 14.34
N ARG A 36 5.02 5.04 14.19
CA ARG A 36 4.57 5.68 12.94
C ARG A 36 5.43 5.34 11.73
N SER A 37 6.75 5.25 11.90
CA SER A 37 7.66 4.86 10.81
C SER A 37 7.36 3.43 10.36
N THR A 38 7.37 2.48 11.30
CA THR A 38 7.08 1.06 11.03
C THR A 38 5.68 0.86 10.46
N SER A 39 4.69 1.62 10.91
CA SER A 39 3.33 1.58 10.35
C SER A 39 3.31 2.01 8.88
N LYS A 40 4.05 3.06 8.50
CA LYS A 40 4.16 3.48 7.09
C LYS A 40 4.83 2.39 6.24
N ASP A 41 5.91 1.79 6.74
CA ASP A 41 6.59 0.69 6.03
C ASP A 41 5.66 -0.50 5.82
N PHE A 42 4.89 -0.86 6.85
CA PHE A 42 3.90 -1.92 6.77
C PHE A 42 2.78 -1.61 5.77
N ILE A 43 2.30 -0.36 5.71
CA ILE A 43 1.31 0.09 4.71
C ILE A 43 1.85 -0.11 3.29
N HIS A 44 3.09 0.29 3.02
CA HIS A 44 3.70 0.11 1.70
C HIS A 44 3.85 -1.38 1.35
N PHE A 45 4.27 -2.21 2.31
CA PHE A 45 4.40 -3.65 2.12
C PHE A 45 3.06 -4.31 1.77
N VAL A 46 2.00 -3.99 2.53
CA VAL A 46 0.65 -4.53 2.28
C VAL A 46 0.12 -4.02 0.93
N GLY A 47 0.27 -2.73 0.63
CA GLY A 47 -0.16 -2.14 -0.64
C GLY A 47 0.45 -2.85 -1.85
N ARG A 48 1.76 -3.12 -1.82
CA ARG A 48 2.45 -3.89 -2.88
C ARG A 48 1.98 -5.35 -2.95
N THR A 49 1.80 -5.99 -1.79
CA THR A 49 1.36 -7.40 -1.72
C THR A 49 -0.03 -7.58 -2.29
N VAL A 50 -0.95 -6.69 -1.93
CA VAL A 50 -2.33 -6.66 -2.46
C VAL A 50 -2.31 -6.41 -3.96
N ALA A 51 -1.65 -5.35 -4.42
CA ALA A 51 -1.57 -5.02 -5.84
C ALA A 51 -0.88 -6.11 -6.69
N LYS A 52 0.00 -6.94 -6.10
CA LYS A 52 0.59 -8.11 -6.77
C LYS A 52 -0.39 -9.28 -6.88
N ARG A 53 -1.32 -9.42 -5.94
CA ARG A 53 -2.29 -10.52 -5.87
C ARG A 53 -3.65 -10.19 -6.49
N THR A 54 -3.88 -8.94 -6.91
CA THR A 54 -5.11 -8.52 -7.61
C THR A 54 -4.85 -8.44 -9.12
N PRO A 55 -5.40 -9.38 -9.93
CA PRO A 55 -5.40 -9.30 -11.39
C PRO A 55 -6.07 -8.02 -11.91
N PRO A 56 -5.70 -7.56 -13.13
CA PRO A 56 -6.40 -6.47 -13.80
C PRO A 56 -7.91 -6.74 -13.91
N GLY A 57 -8.73 -5.71 -13.63
CA GLY A 57 -10.19 -5.81 -13.68
C GLY A 57 -10.83 -6.45 -12.43
N GLN A 58 -10.04 -6.92 -11.46
CA GLN A 58 -10.55 -7.47 -10.21
C GLN A 58 -10.53 -6.43 -9.07
N ARG A 59 -11.53 -6.52 -8.17
CA ARG A 59 -11.58 -5.77 -6.91
C ARG A 59 -11.44 -6.73 -5.73
N GLN A 60 -10.63 -6.37 -4.73
CA GLN A 60 -10.55 -7.07 -3.44
C GLN A 60 -10.82 -6.11 -2.27
N SER A 61 -11.12 -6.64 -1.09
CA SER A 61 -11.30 -5.89 0.15
C SER A 61 -10.71 -6.65 1.33
#